data_AF-A0A970U828-F1
#
_entry.id   AF-A0A970U828-F1
#
_cell.length_a   1.000
_cell.length_b   1.000
_cell.length_c   1.000
_cell.angle_alpha   90.00
_cell.angle_beta   90.00
_cell.angle_gamma   90.00
#
_symmetry.space_group_name_H-M   'P 1'
#
loop_
_entity.id
_entity.type
_entity.pdbx_description
1 polymer ?
#
loop_
_entity_poly.entity_id
_entity_poly.type
_entity_poly.pdbx_seq_one_letter_code
_entity_poly.pdbx_strand_id
1 'polypeptide(L)'
;MKAKRSQILYVGMAMIMGAFISFIVLGRSASDYLIVDTLMLAACGIFDLFWWSILGEMLDYTDNPVKPFGIGLSANVLGVLFGGALGMAVTSNNIPGAEVAVIALTVVCVTLIILPPLNRQLVLLLKNHSYLSAYDNMSQSQKTDIIFQVKTLDPLTAREQEVLQLILSGKSNRDIAGALFISESTVKTHARNIFSKYDVSSRAELISTLLKNQTGK
;
A
#
# COMPACT_ATOMS: atom_id res chain seq x y z
N MET A 1 10.84 14.03 -4.65
CA MET A 1 9.74 14.06 -5.64
C MET A 1 8.78 12.88 -5.36
N LYS A 2 7.83 13.04 -4.41
CA LYS A 2 7.07 11.91 -3.81
C LYS A 2 5.58 11.81 -4.25
N ALA A 3 5.16 12.61 -5.23
CA ALA A 3 3.80 12.59 -5.78
C ALA A 3 3.85 12.16 -7.25
N LYS A 4 3.43 10.91 -7.54
CA LYS A 4 2.96 10.41 -8.86
C LYS A 4 2.80 8.87 -8.96
N ARG A 5 3.23 8.07 -7.97
CA ARG A 5 3.10 6.58 -8.01
C ARG A 5 1.64 6.10 -8.18
N SER A 6 0.70 6.74 -7.49
CA SER A 6 -0.72 6.43 -7.64
C SER A 6 -1.25 6.80 -9.03
N GLN A 7 -0.80 7.89 -9.62
CA GLN A 7 -1.22 8.30 -10.97
C GLN A 7 -0.73 7.31 -12.03
N ILE A 8 0.52 6.83 -11.92
CA ILE A 8 1.06 5.81 -12.83
C ILE A 8 0.21 4.53 -12.78
N LEU A 9 -0.20 4.11 -11.58
CA LEU A 9 -1.10 2.97 -11.40
C LEU A 9 -2.44 3.17 -12.13
N TYR A 10 -3.10 4.32 -11.91
CA TYR A 10 -4.38 4.61 -12.58
C TYR A 10 -4.26 4.73 -14.11
N VAL A 11 -3.12 5.20 -14.62
CA VAL A 11 -2.84 5.20 -16.07
C VAL A 11 -2.76 3.77 -16.61
N GLY A 12 -2.03 2.87 -15.94
CA GLY A 12 -1.97 1.45 -16.33
C GLY A 12 -3.36 0.79 -16.30
N MET A 13 -4.17 1.09 -15.29
CA MET A 13 -5.55 0.60 -15.18
C MET A 13 -6.43 1.08 -16.34
N ALA A 14 -6.35 2.36 -16.70
CA ALA A 14 -7.10 2.93 -17.83
C ALA A 14 -6.66 2.31 -19.16
N MET A 15 -5.36 2.04 -19.33
CA MET A 15 -4.83 1.38 -20.53
C MET A 15 -5.31 -0.07 -20.65
N ILE A 16 -5.33 -0.86 -19.57
CA ILE A 16 -5.92 -2.20 -19.61
C ILE A 16 -7.39 -2.14 -20.01
N MET A 17 -8.19 -1.25 -19.40
CA MET A 17 -9.60 -1.12 -19.77
C MET A 17 -9.77 -0.72 -21.24
N GLY A 18 -8.94 0.22 -21.73
CA GLY A 18 -8.92 0.60 -23.14
C GLY A 18 -8.61 -0.58 -24.07
N ALA A 19 -7.73 -1.51 -23.65
CA ALA A 19 -7.31 -2.65 -24.47
C ALA A 19 -8.45 -3.65 -24.62
N PHE A 20 -9.16 -3.93 -23.52
CA PHE A 20 -10.32 -4.80 -23.52
C PHE A 20 -11.51 -4.21 -24.28
N ILE A 21 -11.79 -2.90 -24.12
CA ILE A 21 -12.83 -2.23 -24.90
C ILE A 21 -12.48 -2.27 -26.40
N SER A 22 -11.23 -1.99 -26.75
CA SER A 22 -10.75 -2.05 -28.14
C SER A 22 -10.88 -3.47 -28.70
N PHE A 23 -10.57 -4.50 -27.91
CA PHE A 23 -10.73 -5.91 -28.31
C PHE A 23 -12.18 -6.31 -28.57
N ILE A 24 -13.14 -5.73 -27.83
CA ILE A 24 -14.58 -5.99 -28.00
C ILE A 24 -15.16 -5.23 -29.21
N VAL A 25 -14.66 -4.01 -29.47
CA VAL A 25 -15.23 -3.09 -30.47
C VAL A 25 -14.59 -3.23 -31.85
N LEU A 26 -13.29 -3.51 -31.92
CA LEU A 26 -12.57 -3.65 -33.18
C LEU A 26 -12.87 -4.99 -33.85
N GLY A 27 -12.65 -5.04 -35.16
CA GLY A 27 -12.79 -6.27 -35.95
C GLY A 27 -11.68 -7.29 -35.63
N ARG A 28 -11.62 -8.34 -36.46
CA ARG A 28 -10.55 -9.35 -36.41
C ARG A 28 -9.50 -9.17 -37.51
N SER A 29 -9.24 -7.92 -37.91
CA SER A 29 -8.19 -7.62 -38.89
C SER A 29 -6.82 -7.59 -38.21
N ALA A 30 -5.74 -7.77 -38.99
CA ALA A 30 -4.37 -7.75 -38.46
C ALA A 30 -4.00 -6.42 -37.76
N SER A 31 -4.53 -5.29 -38.24
CA SER A 31 -4.34 -3.98 -37.60
C SER A 31 -5.02 -3.89 -36.24
N ASP A 32 -6.19 -4.52 -36.08
CA ASP A 32 -6.92 -4.53 -34.81
C ASP A 32 -6.15 -5.28 -33.73
N TYR A 33 -5.57 -6.44 -34.10
CA TYR A 33 -4.69 -7.20 -33.21
C TYR A 33 -3.46 -6.40 -32.77
N LEU A 34 -2.81 -5.68 -33.69
CA LEU A 34 -1.64 -4.85 -33.34
C LEU A 34 -2.00 -3.74 -32.35
N ILE A 35 -3.16 -3.09 -32.51
CA ILE A 35 -3.61 -2.04 -31.59
C ILE A 35 -3.86 -2.60 -30.19
N VAL A 36 -4.60 -3.71 -30.10
CA VAL A 36 -4.92 -4.35 -28.82
C VAL A 36 -3.67 -4.85 -28.13
N ASP A 37 -2.78 -5.54 -28.86
CA ASP A 37 -1.54 -6.10 -28.32
C ASP A 37 -0.60 -4.99 -27.82
N THR A 38 -0.45 -3.91 -28.58
CA THR A 38 0.37 -2.76 -28.16
C THR A 38 -0.16 -2.13 -26.88
N LEU A 39 -1.48 -1.94 -26.78
CA LEU A 39 -2.09 -1.33 -25.60
C LEU A 39 -1.97 -2.25 -24.37
N MET A 40 -2.10 -3.56 -24.57
CA MET A 40 -1.93 -4.58 -23.53
C MET A 40 -0.48 -4.60 -23.01
N LEU A 41 0.50 -4.70 -23.91
CA LEU A 41 1.93 -4.70 -23.56
C LEU A 41 2.35 -3.40 -22.87
N ALA A 42 1.86 -2.26 -23.34
CA ALA A 42 2.14 -0.97 -22.73
C ALA A 42 1.56 -0.89 -21.30
N ALA A 43 0.36 -1.44 -21.08
CA ALA A 43 -0.22 -1.49 -19.75
C ALA A 43 0.56 -2.43 -18.82
N CYS A 44 0.95 -3.62 -19.28
CA CYS A 44 1.83 -4.53 -18.54
C CYS A 44 3.14 -3.84 -18.13
N GLY A 45 3.77 -3.09 -19.04
CA GLY A 45 5.00 -2.33 -18.75
C GLY A 45 4.81 -1.30 -17.63
N ILE A 46 3.64 -0.65 -17.55
CA ILE A 46 3.32 0.29 -16.47
C ILE A 46 3.16 -0.44 -15.12
N PHE A 47 2.49 -1.60 -15.11
CA PHE A 47 2.37 -2.41 -13.90
C PHE A 47 3.71 -2.96 -13.42
N ASP A 48 4.58 -3.39 -14.35
CA ASP A 48 5.95 -3.79 -14.04
C ASP A 48 6.73 -2.63 -13.40
N LEU A 49 6.71 -1.44 -14.02
CA LEU A 49 7.37 -0.25 -13.45
C LEU A 49 6.85 0.08 -12.05
N PHE A 50 5.53 -0.03 -11.84
CA PHE A 50 4.92 0.15 -10.54
C PHE A 50 5.39 -0.90 -9.53
N TRP A 51 5.41 -2.18 -9.89
CA TRP A 51 5.88 -3.28 -9.06
C TRP A 51 7.35 -3.13 -8.68
N TRP A 52 8.23 -2.84 -9.64
CA TRP A 52 9.65 -2.58 -9.41
C TRP A 52 9.87 -1.34 -8.54
N SER A 53 9.03 -0.31 -8.66
CA SER A 53 9.10 0.88 -7.81
C SER A 53 8.75 0.58 -6.34
N ILE A 54 7.81 -0.34 -6.09
CA ILE A 54 7.49 -0.81 -4.73
C ILE A 54 8.64 -1.63 -4.17
N LEU A 55 9.15 -2.61 -4.94
CA LEU A 55 10.27 -3.42 -4.49
C LEU A 55 11.51 -2.58 -4.20
N GLY A 56 11.82 -1.62 -5.07
CA GLY A 56 12.93 -0.69 -4.86
C GLY A 56 12.79 0.13 -3.58
N GLU A 57 11.57 0.58 -3.24
CA GLU A 57 11.33 1.27 -1.97
C GLU A 57 11.47 0.32 -0.77
N MET A 58 11.09 -0.95 -0.87
CA MET A 58 11.29 -1.92 0.24
C MET A 58 12.77 -2.23 0.52
N LEU A 59 13.64 -2.12 -0.49
CA LEU A 59 15.08 -2.30 -0.33
C LEU A 59 15.70 -1.28 0.61
N ASP A 60 15.20 -0.04 0.59
CA ASP A 60 15.69 1.05 1.44
C ASP A 60 15.38 0.84 2.94
N TYR A 61 14.51 -0.12 3.27
CA TYR A 61 14.04 -0.38 4.64
C TYR A 61 14.45 -1.75 5.21
N THR A 62 15.31 -2.50 4.52
CA THR A 62 15.69 -3.86 4.95
C THR A 62 17.21 -4.02 5.03
N ASP A 63 17.72 -4.53 6.15
CA ASP A 63 19.17 -4.79 6.34
C ASP A 63 19.73 -5.83 5.36
N ASN A 64 18.87 -6.74 4.88
CA ASN A 64 19.19 -7.75 3.88
C ASN A 64 18.32 -7.57 2.62
N PRO A 65 18.82 -6.93 1.56
CA PRO A 65 18.06 -6.65 0.34
C PRO A 65 17.68 -7.91 -0.45
N VAL A 66 18.42 -9.02 -0.27
CA VAL A 66 18.21 -10.27 -1.02
C VAL A 66 16.86 -10.90 -0.67
N LYS A 67 16.41 -10.81 0.58
CA LYS A 67 15.14 -11.40 1.03
C LYS A 67 13.89 -10.77 0.39
N PRO A 68 13.62 -9.47 0.54
CA PRO A 68 12.44 -8.84 -0.05
C PRO A 68 12.49 -8.89 -1.58
N PHE A 69 13.67 -8.73 -2.17
CA PHE A 69 13.84 -8.86 -3.62
C PHE A 69 13.54 -10.28 -4.11
N GLY A 70 14.11 -11.30 -3.46
CA GLY A 70 13.88 -12.70 -3.79
C GLY A 70 12.41 -13.12 -3.63
N ILE A 71 11.76 -12.68 -2.54
CA ILE A 71 10.33 -12.91 -2.32
C ILE A 71 9.50 -12.22 -3.39
N GLY A 72 9.79 -10.95 -3.69
CA GLY A 72 9.08 -10.18 -4.72
C GLY A 72 9.20 -10.80 -6.11
N LEU A 73 10.40 -11.22 -6.50
CA LEU A 73 10.65 -11.86 -7.79
C LEU A 73 9.98 -13.24 -7.86
N SER A 74 10.04 -14.03 -6.78
CA SER A 74 9.34 -15.32 -6.69
C SER A 74 7.83 -15.16 -6.81
N ALA A 75 7.26 -14.14 -6.16
CA ALA A 75 5.83 -13.84 -6.24
C ALA A 75 5.40 -13.46 -7.67
N ASN A 76 6.22 -12.67 -8.37
CA ASN A 76 5.97 -12.33 -9.77
C ASN A 76 5.97 -13.57 -10.67
N VAL A 77 6.98 -14.42 -10.55
CA VAL A 77 7.11 -15.67 -11.34
C VAL A 77 5.96 -16.62 -11.04
N LEU A 78 5.57 -16.78 -9.76
CA LEU A 78 4.42 -17.59 -9.38
C LEU A 78 3.10 -17.03 -9.94
N GLY A 79 2.93 -15.71 -9.94
CA GLY A 79 1.75 -15.07 -10.53
C GLY A 79 1.60 -15.39 -12.01
N VAL A 80 2.68 -15.27 -12.79
CA VAL A 80 2.70 -15.62 -14.23
C VAL A 80 2.40 -17.11 -14.44
N LEU A 81 3.01 -17.98 -13.63
CA LEU A 81 2.78 -19.42 -13.68
C LEU A 81 1.31 -19.77 -13.42
N PHE A 82 0.72 -19.26 -12.34
CA PHE A 82 -0.68 -19.50 -11.99
C PHE A 82 -1.64 -18.95 -13.04
N GLY A 83 -1.38 -17.74 -13.56
CA GLY A 83 -2.17 -17.15 -14.65
C GLY A 83 -2.15 -18.00 -15.92
N GLY A 84 -0.97 -18.49 -16.33
CA GLY A 84 -0.83 -19.38 -17.48
C GLY A 84 -1.52 -20.72 -17.28
N ALA A 85 -1.39 -21.33 -16.10
CA ALA A 85 -2.07 -22.58 -15.77
C ALA A 85 -3.59 -22.43 -15.78
N LEU A 86 -4.13 -21.36 -15.19
CA LEU A 86 -5.56 -21.03 -15.23
C LEU A 86 -6.04 -20.81 -16.67
N GLY A 87 -5.29 -20.07 -17.48
CA GLY A 87 -5.63 -19.83 -18.89
C GLY A 87 -5.69 -21.12 -19.73
N MET A 88 -4.70 -22.00 -19.56
CA MET A 88 -4.71 -23.32 -20.20
C MET A 88 -5.88 -24.19 -19.73
N ALA A 89 -6.16 -24.21 -18.42
CA ALA A 89 -7.29 -24.94 -17.86
C ALA A 89 -8.61 -24.47 -18.46
N VAL A 90 -8.85 -23.16 -18.53
CA VAL A 90 -10.07 -22.58 -19.15
C VAL A 90 -10.19 -22.95 -20.63
N THR A 91 -9.09 -22.88 -21.38
CA THR A 91 -9.09 -23.17 -22.84
C THR A 91 -9.29 -24.67 -23.12
N SER A 92 -8.81 -25.55 -22.24
CA SER A 92 -8.96 -27.01 -22.39
C SER A 92 -10.40 -27.52 -22.23
N ASN A 93 -11.29 -26.73 -21.61
CA ASN A 93 -12.68 -27.13 -21.35
C ASN A 93 -13.64 -26.91 -22.53
N ASN A 94 -13.14 -26.61 -23.75
CA ASN A 94 -13.96 -26.34 -24.95
C ASN A 94 -15.04 -25.26 -24.74
N ILE A 95 -14.77 -24.30 -23.85
CA ILE A 95 -15.66 -23.19 -23.56
C ILE A 95 -15.73 -22.25 -24.78
N PRO A 96 -16.93 -21.75 -25.18
CA PRO A 96 -17.06 -20.77 -26.26
C PRO A 96 -16.16 -19.56 -26.04
N GLY A 97 -15.51 -19.06 -27.11
CA GLY A 97 -14.54 -17.96 -26.99
C GLY A 97 -15.12 -16.66 -26.40
N ALA A 98 -16.42 -16.43 -26.54
CA ALA A 98 -17.10 -15.29 -25.91
C ALA A 98 -17.14 -15.42 -24.38
N GLU A 99 -17.33 -16.61 -23.84
CA GLU A 99 -17.35 -16.86 -22.40
C GLU A 99 -15.95 -16.72 -21.79
N VAL A 100 -14.90 -17.15 -22.52
CA VAL A 100 -13.50 -16.96 -22.11
C VAL A 100 -13.14 -15.47 -22.01
N ALA A 101 -13.56 -14.66 -22.99
CA ALA A 101 -13.34 -13.22 -22.98
C ALA A 101 -14.06 -12.53 -21.80
N VAL A 102 -15.29 -12.96 -21.48
CA VAL A 102 -16.03 -12.47 -20.31
C VAL A 102 -15.31 -12.84 -19.02
N ILE A 103 -14.85 -14.09 -18.86
CA ILE A 103 -14.10 -14.53 -17.67
C ILE A 103 -12.83 -13.67 -17.49
N ALA A 104 -12.04 -13.49 -18.56
CA ALA A 104 -10.84 -12.66 -18.52
C ALA A 104 -11.16 -11.20 -18.14
N LEU A 105 -12.22 -10.63 -18.71
CA LEU A 105 -12.68 -9.28 -18.37
C LEU A 105 -13.10 -9.17 -16.90
N THR A 106 -13.83 -10.14 -16.35
CA THR A 106 -14.20 -10.14 -14.93
C THR A 106 -12.99 -10.19 -14.01
N VAL A 107 -11.98 -11.03 -14.32
CA VAL A 107 -10.74 -11.10 -13.53
C VAL A 107 -10.02 -9.75 -13.56
N VAL A 108 -9.95 -9.12 -14.73
CA VAL A 108 -9.36 -7.79 -14.89
C VAL A 108 -10.15 -6.74 -14.09
N CYS A 109 -11.47 -6.69 -14.20
CA CYS A 109 -12.28 -5.74 -13.43
C CYS A 109 -12.12 -5.92 -11.92
N VAL A 110 -12.09 -7.17 -11.44
CA VAL A 110 -11.88 -7.47 -10.01
C VAL A 110 -10.50 -7.01 -9.56
N THR A 111 -9.44 -7.28 -10.32
CA THR A 111 -8.08 -6.81 -9.99
C THR A 111 -8.01 -5.28 -9.96
N LEU A 112 -8.64 -4.60 -10.91
CA LEU A 112 -8.73 -3.13 -10.95
C LEU A 112 -9.46 -2.52 -9.76
N ILE A 113 -10.46 -3.22 -9.19
CA ILE A 113 -11.19 -2.77 -7.99
C ILE A 113 -10.37 -2.99 -6.71
N ILE A 114 -9.65 -4.11 -6.62
CA ILE A 114 -8.89 -4.49 -5.41
C ILE A 114 -7.57 -3.72 -5.31
N LEU A 115 -6.95 -3.39 -6.42
CA LEU A 115 -5.59 -2.84 -6.45
C LEU A 115 -5.47 -1.42 -5.82
N PRO A 116 -6.42 -0.46 -5.98
CA PRO A 116 -6.38 0.83 -5.30
C PRO A 116 -6.44 0.78 -3.77
N PRO A 117 -7.39 0.07 -3.11
CA PRO A 117 -7.42 -0.02 -1.65
C PRO A 117 -6.20 -0.76 -1.10
N LEU A 118 -5.71 -1.78 -1.80
CA LEU A 118 -4.52 -2.54 -1.41
C LEU A 118 -3.26 -1.67 -1.49
N ASN A 119 -3.11 -0.88 -2.56
CA ASN A 119 -2.04 0.11 -2.67
C ASN A 119 -2.13 1.18 -1.56
N ARG A 120 -3.33 1.69 -1.25
CA ARG A 120 -3.52 2.64 -0.14
C ARG A 120 -3.08 2.03 1.20
N GLN A 121 -3.46 0.79 1.47
CA GLN A 121 -3.04 0.07 2.68
C GLN A 121 -1.52 -0.13 2.72
N LEU A 122 -0.91 -0.56 1.61
CA LEU A 122 0.53 -0.76 1.52
C LEU A 122 1.30 0.53 1.80
N VAL A 123 0.88 1.64 1.18
CA VAL A 123 1.49 2.97 1.42
C VAL A 123 1.32 3.42 2.86
N LEU A 124 0.18 3.15 3.50
CA LEU A 124 -0.02 3.47 4.91
C LEU A 124 0.91 2.64 5.81
N LEU A 125 1.08 1.35 5.53
CA LEU A 125 1.99 0.48 6.27
C LEU A 125 3.45 0.89 6.10
N LEU A 126 3.89 1.16 4.86
CA LEU A 126 5.24 1.62 4.53
C LEU A 126 5.55 3.00 5.14
N LYS A 127 4.60 3.94 5.08
CA LYS A 127 4.74 5.23 5.75
C LYS A 127 4.92 5.03 7.24
N ASN A 128 4.09 4.22 7.89
CA ASN A 128 4.26 3.93 9.30
C ASN A 128 5.69 3.41 9.56
N HIS A 129 6.19 2.40 8.86
CA HIS A 129 7.55 1.89 9.07
C HIS A 129 8.67 2.93 8.84
N SER A 130 8.61 3.70 7.75
CA SER A 130 9.61 4.73 7.43
C SER A 130 9.63 5.88 8.45
N TYR A 131 8.47 6.28 8.96
CA TYR A 131 8.38 7.31 10.00
C TYR A 131 8.81 6.79 11.36
N LEU A 132 8.57 5.51 11.64
CA LEU A 132 9.04 4.87 12.86
C LEU A 132 10.56 4.78 12.89
N SER A 133 11.23 4.48 11.78
CA SER A 133 12.70 4.52 11.74
C SER A 133 13.24 5.95 11.83
N ALA A 134 12.58 6.94 11.21
CA ALA A 134 12.98 8.35 11.33
C ALA A 134 12.81 8.88 12.77
N TYR A 135 11.71 8.54 13.45
CA TYR A 135 11.49 8.89 14.86
C TYR A 135 12.46 8.18 15.79
N ASP A 136 12.77 6.90 15.55
CA ASP A 136 13.71 6.14 16.40
C ASP A 136 15.10 6.78 16.38
N ASN A 137 15.54 7.26 15.21
CA ASN A 137 16.81 7.97 14.99
C ASN A 137 16.87 9.42 15.56
N MET A 138 15.76 9.99 16.06
CA MET A 138 15.76 11.35 16.64
C MET A 138 16.27 11.39 18.08
N SER A 139 16.97 12.49 18.44
CA SER A 139 17.45 12.74 19.80
C SER A 139 16.29 12.94 20.78
N GLN A 140 16.49 12.57 22.06
CA GLN A 140 15.49 12.62 23.14
C GLN A 140 14.84 14.02 23.30
N SER A 141 15.59 15.09 23.04
CA SER A 141 15.09 16.48 23.06
C SER A 141 14.05 16.73 21.97
N GLN A 142 14.32 16.25 20.75
CA GLN A 142 13.43 16.43 19.59
C GLN A 142 12.13 15.61 19.74
N LYS A 143 12.24 14.42 20.34
CA LYS A 143 11.07 13.56 20.65
C LYS A 143 10.10 14.26 21.61
N THR A 144 10.62 15.01 22.58
CA THR A 144 9.83 15.73 23.59
C THR A 144 9.14 16.96 22.97
N ASP A 145 9.84 17.68 22.10
CA ASP A 145 9.30 18.87 21.41
C ASP A 145 8.11 18.52 20.49
N ILE A 146 8.15 17.38 19.80
CA ILE A 146 7.04 16.92 18.93
C ILE A 146 5.75 16.71 19.73
N ILE A 147 5.87 16.16 20.94
CA ILE A 147 4.73 15.85 21.80
C ILE A 147 4.13 17.14 22.38
N PHE A 148 4.98 18.13 22.65
CA PHE A 148 4.56 19.40 23.26
C PHE A 148 4.07 20.44 22.26
N GLN A 149 4.51 20.40 20.99
CA GLN A 149 4.16 21.41 19.98
C GLN A 149 2.82 21.18 19.28
N VAL A 150 2.19 20.01 19.41
CA VAL A 150 0.94 19.73 18.72
C VAL A 150 -0.25 20.09 19.59
N LYS A 151 -1.04 21.06 19.11
CA LYS A 151 -2.28 21.52 19.73
C LYS A 151 -3.29 20.37 19.76
N THR A 152 -3.56 19.85 20.96
CA THR A 152 -4.61 18.87 21.22
C THR A 152 -5.91 19.58 21.59
N LEU A 153 -7.07 18.95 21.33
CA LEU A 153 -8.37 19.44 21.79
C LEU A 153 -8.44 19.46 23.32
N ASP A 154 -7.89 18.41 23.94
CA ASP A 154 -7.71 18.29 25.38
C ASP A 154 -6.27 17.85 25.71
N PRO A 155 -5.70 18.33 26.82
CA PRO A 155 -4.37 17.91 27.23
C PRO A 155 -4.30 16.40 27.47
N LEU A 156 -3.20 15.78 27.03
CA LEU A 156 -2.89 14.39 27.31
C LEU A 156 -2.55 14.21 28.80
N THR A 157 -3.03 13.13 29.39
CA THR A 157 -2.57 12.68 30.70
C THR A 157 -1.14 12.14 30.62
N ALA A 158 -0.42 12.08 31.73
CA ALA A 158 0.93 11.51 31.78
C ALA A 158 0.99 10.10 31.17
N ARG A 159 -0.02 9.26 31.47
CA ARG A 159 -0.10 7.91 30.93
C ARG A 159 -0.36 7.87 29.43
N GLU A 160 -1.18 8.79 28.92
CA GLU A 160 -1.42 8.92 27.47
C GLU A 160 -0.18 9.46 26.74
N GLN A 161 0.64 10.31 27.38
CA GLN A 161 1.92 10.75 26.82
C GLN A 161 2.91 9.61 26.70
N GLU A 162 3.02 8.75 27.72
CA GLU A 162 3.86 7.54 27.67
C GLU A 162 3.41 6.58 26.57
N VAL A 163 2.10 6.33 26.47
CA VAL A 163 1.54 5.50 25.41
C VAL A 163 1.79 6.12 24.03
N LEU A 164 1.61 7.43 23.89
CA LEU A 164 1.88 8.16 22.65
C LEU A 164 3.36 8.05 22.24
N GLN A 165 4.31 8.20 23.16
CA GLN A 165 5.73 8.02 22.88
C GLN A 165 6.01 6.65 22.30
N LEU A 166 5.49 5.60 22.92
CA LEU A 166 5.71 4.23 22.44
C LEU A 166 5.00 3.96 21.12
N ILE A 167 3.85 4.61 20.87
CA ILE A 167 3.18 4.60 19.56
C ILE A 167 4.07 5.23 18.48
N LEU A 168 4.70 6.37 18.79
CA LEU A 168 5.61 7.07 17.88
C LEU A 168 6.94 6.34 17.69
N SER A 169 7.38 5.56 18.69
CA SER A 169 8.50 4.60 18.58
C SER A 169 8.15 3.30 17.86
N GLY A 170 6.91 3.14 17.39
CA GLY A 170 6.55 2.02 16.51
C GLY A 170 6.26 0.72 17.21
N LYS A 171 6.14 0.77 18.54
CA LYS A 171 5.78 -0.38 19.35
C LYS A 171 4.35 -0.82 19.04
N SER A 172 4.16 -2.14 18.95
CA SER A 172 2.82 -2.74 18.85
C SER A 172 2.07 -2.59 20.18
N ASN A 173 0.75 -2.74 20.18
CA ASN A 173 -0.03 -2.65 21.43
C ASN A 173 0.42 -3.69 22.48
N ARG A 174 0.91 -4.84 22.02
CA ARG A 174 1.49 -5.89 22.88
C ARG A 174 2.82 -5.45 23.50
N ASP A 175 3.68 -4.82 22.71
CA ASP A 175 4.97 -4.32 23.21
C ASP A 175 4.77 -3.15 24.18
N ILE A 176 3.79 -2.27 23.90
CA ILE A 176 3.40 -1.18 24.79
C ILE A 176 2.85 -1.75 26.11
N ALA A 177 1.98 -2.76 26.03
CA ALA A 177 1.43 -3.46 27.19
C ALA A 177 2.54 -4.04 28.07
N GLY A 178 3.53 -4.69 27.45
CA GLY A 178 4.72 -5.21 28.14
C GLY A 178 5.58 -4.12 28.75
N ALA A 179 5.88 -3.04 28.01
CA ALA A 179 6.72 -1.94 28.48
C ALA A 179 6.10 -1.15 29.64
N LEU A 180 4.77 -1.02 29.63
CA LEU A 180 4.01 -0.25 30.62
C LEU A 180 3.40 -1.11 31.72
N PHE A 181 3.59 -2.44 31.70
CA PHE A 181 3.01 -3.39 32.64
C PHE A 181 1.47 -3.29 32.75
N ILE A 182 0.79 -3.19 31.60
CA ILE A 182 -0.69 -3.11 31.50
C ILE A 182 -1.23 -4.09 30.46
N SER A 183 -2.55 -4.31 30.45
CA SER A 183 -3.18 -5.17 29.44
C SER A 183 -3.23 -4.51 28.06
N GLU A 184 -3.23 -5.30 26.99
CA GLU A 184 -3.43 -4.81 25.62
C GLU A 184 -4.77 -4.06 25.47
N SER A 185 -5.82 -4.49 26.17
CA SER A 185 -7.11 -3.78 26.20
C SER A 185 -6.97 -2.38 26.79
N THR A 186 -6.17 -2.22 27.85
CA THR A 186 -5.89 -0.91 28.46
C THR A 186 -5.14 -0.01 27.49
N VAL A 187 -4.15 -0.56 26.76
CA VAL A 187 -3.44 0.18 25.70
C VAL A 187 -4.39 0.64 24.59
N LYS A 188 -5.32 -0.23 24.14
CA LYS A 188 -6.34 0.14 23.14
C LYS A 188 -7.22 1.29 23.62
N THR A 189 -7.61 1.29 24.90
CA THR A 189 -8.38 2.38 25.49
C THR A 189 -7.58 3.69 25.50
N HIS A 190 -6.32 3.67 25.96
CA HIS A 190 -5.47 4.85 25.91
C HIS A 190 -5.25 5.36 24.49
N ALA A 191 -5.00 4.47 23.52
CA ALA A 191 -4.86 4.84 22.11
C ALA A 191 -6.12 5.50 21.55
N ARG A 192 -7.32 4.98 21.88
CA ARG A 192 -8.59 5.57 21.46
C ARG A 192 -8.79 6.98 22.04
N ASN A 193 -8.48 7.17 23.31
CA ASN A 193 -8.57 8.48 23.96
C ASN A 193 -7.58 9.47 23.33
N ILE A 194 -6.35 9.05 23.07
CA ILE A 194 -5.35 9.86 22.35
C ILE A 194 -5.91 10.26 20.97
N PHE A 195 -6.42 9.31 20.19
CA PHE A 195 -6.97 9.63 18.86
C PHE A 195 -8.11 10.64 18.93
N SER A 196 -9.01 10.50 19.91
CA SER A 196 -10.09 11.47 20.15
C SER A 196 -9.57 12.86 20.49
N LYS A 197 -8.50 12.97 21.30
CA LYS A 197 -7.90 14.26 21.70
C LYS A 197 -7.14 14.95 20.57
N TYR A 198 -6.70 14.20 19.56
CA TYR A 198 -6.07 14.73 18.35
C TYR A 198 -7.04 14.89 17.17
N ASP A 199 -8.32 14.60 17.35
CA ASP A 199 -9.35 14.61 16.29
C ASP A 199 -8.99 13.72 15.09
N VAL A 200 -8.48 12.52 15.37
CA VAL A 200 -8.09 11.55 14.34
C VAL A 200 -8.77 10.21 14.56
N SER A 201 -8.95 9.45 13.47
CA SER A 201 -9.65 8.16 13.48
C SER A 201 -8.70 6.95 13.53
N SER A 202 -7.41 7.16 13.26
CA SER A 202 -6.45 6.06 13.14
C SER A 202 -5.03 6.42 13.58
N ARG A 203 -4.24 5.40 13.91
CA ARG A 203 -2.81 5.53 14.22
C ARG A 203 -2.03 6.21 13.10
N ALA A 204 -2.32 5.87 11.85
CA ALA A 204 -1.65 6.46 10.69
C ALA A 204 -2.00 7.96 10.53
N GLU A 205 -3.25 8.32 10.81
CA GLU A 205 -3.71 9.70 10.78
C GLU A 205 -3.12 10.52 11.92
N LEU A 206 -3.06 9.97 13.14
CA LEU A 206 -2.35 10.58 14.27
C LEU A 206 -0.90 10.92 13.92
N ILE A 207 -0.15 9.94 13.39
CA ILE A 207 1.24 10.13 12.98
C ILE A 207 1.34 11.20 11.90
N SER A 208 0.45 11.17 10.89
CA SER A 208 0.44 12.18 9.82
C SER A 208 0.12 13.60 10.34
N THR A 209 -0.78 13.74 11.30
CA THR A 209 -1.19 15.03 11.88
C THR A 209 -0.08 15.63 12.73
N LEU A 210 0.56 14.82 13.57
CA LEU A 210 1.70 15.24 14.39
C LEU A 210 2.87 15.76 13.52
N LEU A 211 3.07 15.15 12.36
CA LEU A 211 4.17 15.49 11.46
C LEU A 211 3.88 16.66 10.51
N LYS A 212 2.62 16.85 10.08
CA LYS A 212 2.23 18.01 9.25
C LYS A 212 2.58 19.35 9.94
N ASN A 213 2.47 19.41 11.26
CA ASN A 213 2.78 20.59 12.04
C ASN A 213 4.29 20.90 12.12
N GLN A 214 5.18 20.01 11.66
CA GLN A 214 6.61 20.31 11.54
C GLN A 214 6.98 21.04 10.24
N THR A 215 6.24 20.82 9.15
CA THR A 215 6.50 21.46 7.84
C THR A 215 5.87 22.85 7.69
N GLY A 216 5.11 23.31 8.68
CA GLY A 216 4.45 24.62 8.69
C GLY A 216 5.23 25.72 9.39
N LYS A 217 6.53 25.52 9.67
CA LYS A 217 7.42 26.52 10.24
C LYS A 217 8.49 26.92 9.23
#